data_AF-A0A8E8EZ16-F1
#
_entry.id   AF-A0A8E8EZ16-F1
#
_cell.length_a   1.000
_cell.length_b   1.000
_cell.length_c   1.000
_cell.angle_alpha   90.00
_cell.angle_beta   90.00
_cell.angle_gamma   90.00
#
_symmetry.space_group_name_H-M   'P 1'
#
loop_
_entity.id
_entity.type
_entity.pdbx_description
1 polymer ?
#
loop_
_entity_poly.entity_id
_entity_poly.type
_entity_poly.pdbx_seq_one_letter_code
_entity_poly.pdbx_strand_id
1 'polypeptide(L)'
;MDTVSVTEGITYGFRIMVYYIAVVIVGQVIAAVGGGMLAAATETGFRQGPNWGLALFGLLVALLGAVVVFAGIFGAIYKVIADGVAKGRSMSPSTD
;
A
#
# COMPACT_ATOMS: atom_id res chain seq x y z
N MET A 1 -23.85 28.67 0.29
CA MET A 1 -22.79 27.87 0.92
C MET A 1 -23.25 26.43 0.86
N ASP A 2 -22.74 25.67 -0.11
CA ASP A 2 -23.05 24.25 -0.18
C ASP A 2 -22.28 23.56 0.95
N THR A 3 -23.00 23.23 2.02
CA THR A 3 -22.43 22.58 3.18
C THR A 3 -21.97 21.18 2.78
N VAL A 4 -20.72 20.85 3.08
CA VAL A 4 -20.20 19.51 2.85
C VAL A 4 -21.03 18.52 3.68
N SER A 5 -21.67 17.56 3.01
CA SER A 5 -22.42 16.52 3.71
C SER A 5 -21.45 15.62 4.49
N VAL A 6 -21.70 15.45 5.78
CA VAL A 6 -20.94 14.52 6.64
C VAL A 6 -20.96 13.11 6.07
N THR A 7 -22.10 12.69 5.50
CA THR A 7 -22.27 11.38 4.86
C THR A 7 -21.33 11.22 3.67
N GLU A 8 -21.16 12.24 2.83
CA GLU A 8 -20.21 12.20 1.70
C GLU A 8 -18.77 12.04 2.18
N GLY A 9 -18.38 12.76 3.25
CA GLY A 9 -17.05 12.64 3.84
C GLY A 9 -16.76 11.24 4.36
N ILE A 10 -17.73 10.62 5.04
CA ILE A 10 -17.62 9.25 5.55
C ILE A 10 -17.51 8.25 4.40
N THR A 11 -18.39 8.34 3.39
CA THR A 11 -18.34 7.43 2.22
C THR A 11 -17.02 7.55 1.48
N TYR A 12 -16.49 8.76 1.32
CA TYR A 12 -15.19 8.97 0.70
C TYR A 12 -14.05 8.34 1.52
N GLY A 13 -14.06 8.53 2.85
CA GLY A 13 -13.09 7.90 3.75
C GLY A 13 -13.08 6.37 3.64
N PHE A 14 -14.26 5.74 3.64
CA PHE A 14 -14.38 4.29 3.44
C PHE A 14 -13.85 3.85 2.08
N ARG A 15 -14.10 4.60 1.01
CA ARG A 15 -13.59 4.28 -0.33
C ARG A 15 -12.06 4.31 -0.39
N ILE A 16 -11.42 5.31 0.22
CA ILE A 16 -9.95 5.39 0.31
C ILE A 16 -9.41 4.26 1.20
N MET A 17 -10.10 3.94 2.29
CA MET A 17 -9.72 2.81 3.16
C MET A 17 -9.77 1.48 2.41
N VAL A 18 -10.83 1.20 1.64
CA VAL A 18 -10.94 -0.03 0.83
C VAL A 18 -9.81 -0.10 -0.21
N TYR A 19 -9.52 1.02 -0.87
CA TYR A 19 -8.37 1.11 -1.77
C TYR A 19 -7.06 0.76 -1.05
N TYR A 20 -6.82 1.36 0.12
CA TYR A 20 -5.61 1.10 0.88
C TYR A 20 -5.53 -0.36 1.36
N ILE A 21 -6.63 -0.94 1.83
CA ILE A 21 -6.71 -2.36 2.22
C ILE A 21 -6.33 -3.27 1.03
N ALA A 22 -6.83 -2.98 -0.17
CA ALA A 22 -6.46 -3.74 -1.36
C ALA A 22 -4.95 -3.69 -1.63
N VAL A 23 -4.33 -2.51 -1.51
CA VAL A 23 -2.88 -2.35 -1.66
C VAL A 23 -2.12 -3.10 -0.56
N VAL A 24 -2.60 -3.05 0.69
CA VAL A 24 -2.02 -3.82 1.80
C VAL A 24 -2.06 -5.30 1.51
N ILE A 25 -3.20 -5.84 1.08
CA ILE A 25 -3.34 -7.27 0.76
C ILE A 25 -2.34 -7.67 -0.32
N VAL A 26 -2.24 -6.90 -1.40
CA VAL A 26 -1.28 -7.17 -2.48
C VAL A 26 0.17 -7.13 -1.95
N GLY A 27 0.53 -6.10 -1.19
CA GLY A 27 1.85 -5.98 -0.58
C GLY A 27 2.19 -7.13 0.37
N GLN A 28 1.22 -7.56 1.20
CA GLN A 28 1.37 -8.69 2.12
C GLN A 28 1.50 -10.03 1.38
N VAL A 29 0.77 -10.23 0.28
CA VAL A 29 0.94 -11.43 -0.57
C VAL A 29 2.34 -11.48 -1.15
N ILE A 30 2.84 -10.37 -1.70
CA ILE A 30 4.22 -10.28 -2.22
C ILE A 30 5.23 -10.54 -1.10
N ALA A 31 5.01 -9.94 0.07
CA ALA A 31 5.87 -10.11 1.23
C ALA A 31 5.91 -11.57 1.71
N ALA A 32 4.76 -12.23 1.77
CA ALA A 32 4.61 -13.62 2.16
C ALA A 32 5.29 -14.57 1.16
N VAL A 33 5.19 -14.31 -0.15
CA VAL A 33 5.92 -15.07 -1.17
C VAL A 33 7.43 -14.95 -0.94
N GLY A 34 7.96 -13.73 -0.78
CA GLY A 34 9.38 -13.54 -0.50
C GLY A 34 9.85 -14.19 0.81
N GLY A 35 9.03 -14.09 1.87
CA GLY A 35 9.28 -14.74 3.15
C GLY A 35 9.29 -16.27 3.04
N GLY A 36 8.39 -16.85 2.25
CA GLY A 36 8.37 -18.29 1.97
C GLY A 36 9.62 -18.76 1.22
N MET A 37 10.11 -17.97 0.27
CA MET A 37 11.37 -18.26 -0.44
C MET A 37 12.57 -18.22 0.51
N LEU A 38 12.62 -17.23 1.41
CA LEU A 38 13.66 -17.13 2.43
C LEU A 38 13.62 -18.33 3.39
N ALA A 39 12.44 -18.71 3.87
CA ALA A 39 12.27 -19.88 4.74
C ALA A 39 12.79 -21.15 4.04
N ALA A 40 12.33 -21.41 2.81
CA ALA A 40 12.76 -22.55 2.01
C ALA A 40 14.27 -22.56 1.70
N ALA A 41 14.90 -21.39 1.62
CA ALA A 41 16.34 -21.28 1.39
C ALA A 41 17.19 -21.66 2.62
N THR A 42 16.61 -21.51 3.82
CA THR A 42 17.27 -21.81 5.10
C THR A 42 16.94 -23.20 5.63
N GLU A 43 15.79 -23.75 5.26
CA GLU A 43 15.37 -25.11 5.58
C GLU A 43 16.17 -26.11 4.73
N THR A 44 17.33 -26.48 5.24
CA THR A 44 18.22 -27.43 4.59
C THR A 44 18.25 -28.72 5.38
N GLY A 45 18.05 -29.85 4.68
CA GLY A 45 18.08 -31.18 5.29
C GLY A 45 19.46 -31.53 5.87
N PHE A 46 19.58 -32.73 6.48
CA PHE A 46 20.82 -33.16 7.12
C PHE A 46 22.05 -33.03 6.19
N ARG A 47 23.03 -32.22 6.62
CA ARG A 47 24.31 -31.92 5.95
C ARG A 47 24.24 -31.07 4.67
N GLN A 48 23.12 -30.41 4.36
CA GLN A 48 23.09 -29.38 3.31
C GLN A 48 23.32 -27.99 3.88
N GLY A 49 23.98 -27.12 3.11
CA GLY A 49 24.20 -25.72 3.45
C GLY A 49 23.09 -24.83 2.85
N PRO A 50 22.76 -23.67 3.47
CA PRO A 50 21.72 -22.77 2.98
C PRO A 50 21.93 -22.32 1.53
N ASN A 51 20.82 -22.16 0.79
CA ASN A 51 20.88 -21.56 -0.54
C ASN A 51 20.82 -20.02 -0.42
N TRP A 52 22.00 -19.41 -0.26
CA TRP A 52 22.11 -17.96 -0.10
C TRP A 52 21.57 -17.14 -1.28
N GLY A 53 21.62 -17.68 -2.50
CA GLY A 53 21.05 -17.01 -3.68
C GLY A 53 19.53 -16.91 -3.59
N LEU A 54 18.87 -18.01 -3.23
CA LEU A 54 17.42 -18.03 -3.01
C LEU A 54 17.03 -17.18 -1.79
N ALA A 55 17.82 -17.22 -0.72
CA ALA A 55 17.59 -16.43 0.48
C ALA A 55 17.62 -14.92 0.18
N LEU A 56 18.63 -14.45 -0.54
CA LEU A 56 18.77 -13.04 -0.91
C LEU A 56 17.63 -12.60 -1.84
N PHE A 57 17.30 -13.42 -2.83
CA PHE A 57 16.19 -13.10 -3.73
C PHE A 57 14.84 -13.06 -2.99
N GLY A 58 14.58 -14.04 -2.12
CA GLY A 58 13.39 -14.06 -1.26
C GLY A 58 13.29 -12.83 -0.37
N LEU A 59 14.40 -12.39 0.22
CA LEU A 59 14.46 -11.15 1.00
C LEU A 59 14.11 -9.92 0.15
N LEU A 60 14.67 -9.80 -1.07
CA LEU A 60 14.36 -8.68 -1.96
C LEU A 60 12.88 -8.63 -2.36
N VAL A 61 12.28 -9.80 -2.66
CA VAL A 61 10.84 -9.92 -2.93
C VAL A 61 10.02 -9.54 -1.70
N ALA A 62 10.44 -9.97 -0.50
CA ALA A 62 9.75 -9.64 0.73
C ALA A 62 9.74 -8.13 1.00
N LEU A 63 10.90 -7.48 0.81
CA LEU A 63 11.07 -6.04 0.94
C LEU A 63 10.25 -5.27 -0.10
N LEU A 64 10.15 -5.77 -1.33
CA LEU A 64 9.27 -5.17 -2.34
C LEU A 64 7.81 -5.14 -1.87
N GLY A 65 7.32 -6.23 -1.26
CA GLY A 65 5.99 -6.26 -0.65
C GLY A 65 5.81 -5.17 0.40
N ALA A 66 6.79 -4.98 1.28
CA ALA A 66 6.77 -3.90 2.27
C ALA A 66 6.76 -2.50 1.61
N VAL A 67 7.57 -2.29 0.57
CA VAL A 67 7.60 -1.03 -0.19
C VAL A 67 6.24 -0.74 -0.83
N VAL A 68 5.55 -1.74 -1.38
CA VAL A 68 4.19 -1.59 -1.93
C VAL A 68 3.21 -1.11 -0.86
N VAL A 69 3.27 -1.67 0.35
CA VAL A 69 2.43 -1.22 1.48
C VAL A 69 2.69 0.25 1.81
N PHE A 70 3.96 0.65 1.97
CA PHE A 70 4.32 2.04 2.26
C PHE A 70 3.90 3.00 1.14
N ALA A 71 4.14 2.62 -0.12
CA ALA A 71 3.68 3.39 -1.27
C ALA A 71 2.15 3.56 -1.27
N GLY A 72 1.41 2.52 -0.86
CA GLY A 72 -0.04 2.59 -0.65
C GLY A 72 -0.46 3.63 0.37
N ILE A 73 0.20 3.69 1.54
CA ILE A 73 -0.07 4.68 2.58
C ILE A 73 0.16 6.09 2.05
N PHE A 74 1.35 6.34 1.49
CA PHE A 74 1.70 7.67 0.99
C PHE A 74 0.79 8.11 -0.17
N GLY A 75 0.44 7.18 -1.07
CA GLY A 75 -0.50 7.44 -2.16
C GLY A 75 -1.91 7.75 -1.67
N ALA A 76 -2.41 7.04 -0.66
CA ALA A 76 -3.71 7.30 -0.07
C ALA A 76 -3.76 8.69 0.61
N ILE A 77 -2.75 9.03 1.41
CA ILE A 77 -2.64 10.36 2.06
C ILE A 77 -2.55 11.47 1.01
N TYR A 78 -1.67 11.31 0.03
CA TYR A 78 -1.52 12.27 -1.05
C TYR A 78 -2.85 12.51 -1.79
N LYS A 79 -3.58 11.44 -2.09
CA LYS A 79 -4.87 11.52 -2.77
C LYS A 79 -5.92 12.28 -1.96
N VAL A 80 -5.99 12.04 -0.64
CA VAL A 80 -6.91 12.79 0.24
C VAL A 80 -6.62 14.29 0.19
N ILE A 81 -5.34 14.68 0.22
CA ILE A 81 -4.93 16.08 0.13
C ILE A 81 -5.25 16.66 -1.25
N ALA A 82 -4.88 15.96 -2.33
CA ALA A 82 -5.10 16.41 -3.70
C ALA A 82 -6.58 16.62 -4.02
N ASP A 83 -7.44 15.66 -3.64
CA ASP A 83 -8.88 15.74 -3.87
C ASP A 83 -9.52 16.85 -3.00
N GLY A 84 -9.01 17.06 -1.77
CA GLY A 84 -9.41 18.18 -0.93
C GLY A 84 -9.09 19.55 -1.53
N VAL A 85 -7.87 19.72 -2.06
CA VAL A 85 -7.45 20.95 -2.75
C VAL A 85 -8.27 21.18 -4.03
N ALA A 86 -8.51 20.13 -4.82
CA ALA A 86 -9.32 20.22 -6.02
C ALA A 86 -10.77 20.63 -5.72
N LYS A 87 -11.38 20.04 -4.69
CA LYS A 87 -12.74 20.42 -4.26
C LYS A 87 -12.79 21.87 -3.77
N GLY A 88 -11.81 22.32 -2.99
CA GLY A 88 -11.69 23.72 -2.56
C GLY A 88 -11.60 24.71 -3.74
N ARG A 89 -10.81 24.38 -4.77
CA ARG A 89 -10.70 25.22 -5.98
C ARG A 89 -12.01 25.31 -6.76
N SER A 90 -12.75 24.21 -6.84
CA SER A 90 -14.03 24.17 -7.57
C SER A 90 -15.15 24.98 -6.91
N MET A 91 -15.01 25.26 -5.61
CA MET A 91 -15.99 26.02 -4.81
C MET A 91 -15.65 27.52 -4.72
N SER A 92 -14.47 27.94 -5.21
CA SER A 92 -14.10 29.36 -5.23
C SER A 92 -14.87 30.07 -6.35
N PRO A 93 -15.55 31.20 -6.08
CA PRO A 93 -16.18 32.00 -7.12
C PRO A 93 -15.15 32.41 -8.18
N SER A 94 -15.50 32.31 -9.47
CA SER A 94 -14.74 32.98 -10.52
C SER A 94 -14.82 34.48 -10.26
N THR A 95 -13.68 35.11 -10.02
CA THR A 95 -13.55 36.56 -10.05
C THR A 95 -13.64 37.02 -11.50
N ASP A 96 -14.87 37.06 -12.03
CA ASP A 96 -15.23 37.79 -13.25
C ASP A 96 -16.07 39.02 -12.86
#